data_AF-A0A7S6MAV8-F1
#
_entry.id   AF-A0A7S6MAV8-F1
#
_cell.length_a   1.000
_cell.length_b   1.000
_cell.length_c   1.000
_cell.angle_alpha   90.00
_cell.angle_beta   90.00
_cell.angle_gamma   90.00
#
_symmetry.space_group_name_H-M   'P 1'
#
loop_
_entity.id
_entity.type
_entity.pdbx_description
1 polymer ?
#
loop_
_entity_poly.entity_id
_entity_poly.type
_entity_poly.pdbx_seq_one_letter_code
_entity_poly.pdbx_strand_id
1 'polypeptide(L)'
;MVSQAINLNAADACPHVDRNDHRCGHRFRIGRLEQAFDVCFGAYHGCAMYHRLNREMTARSVPVITVTADGHPLALRPTGT
;
A
#
# COMPACT_ATOMS: atom_id res chain seq x y z
N MET A 1 -3.67 26.56 25.87
CA MET A 1 -4.55 25.55 25.25
C MET A 1 -3.79 24.95 24.07
N VAL A 2 -3.27 23.74 24.31
CA VAL A 2 -2.70 22.72 23.40
C VAL A 2 -2.22 23.16 22.00
N SER A 3 -0.94 23.53 21.88
CA SER A 3 -0.17 23.39 20.63
C SER A 3 0.53 22.04 20.65
N GLN A 4 -0.16 20.98 20.24
CA GLN A 4 0.52 19.72 19.91
C GLN A 4 1.03 19.83 18.48
N ALA A 5 2.35 19.95 18.32
CA ALA A 5 2.99 19.77 17.03
C ALA A 5 2.74 18.32 16.59
N ILE A 6 2.00 18.15 15.49
CA ILE A 6 1.76 16.86 14.87
C ILE A 6 3.12 16.37 14.39
N ASN A 7 3.74 15.47 15.15
CA ASN A 7 5.00 14.85 14.78
C ASN A 7 4.68 13.82 13.70
N LEU A 8 4.53 14.29 12.46
CA LEU A 8 4.30 13.48 11.27
C LEU A 8 5.61 12.78 10.93
N ASN A 9 6.02 11.83 11.77
CA ASN A 9 7.13 10.96 11.44
C ASN A 9 6.73 10.22 10.17
N ALA A 10 7.51 10.35 9.09
CA ALA A 10 7.17 9.73 7.80
C ALA A 10 7.02 8.20 7.90
N ALA A 11 7.55 7.60 8.97
CA ALA A 11 7.38 6.19 9.33
C ALA A 11 5.94 5.81 9.74
N ASP A 12 5.15 6.74 10.27
CA ASP A 12 3.80 6.49 10.81
C ASP A 12 2.68 6.91 9.85
N ALA A 13 3.04 7.44 8.69
CA ALA A 13 2.11 7.82 7.64
C ALA A 13 1.80 6.64 6.70
N CYS A 14 0.57 6.64 6.16
CA CYS A 14 0.18 5.70 5.12
C CYS A 14 1.11 5.85 3.90
N PRO A 15 1.75 4.78 3.40
CA PRO A 15 2.69 4.85 2.26
C PRO A 15 2.00 5.20 0.93
N HIS A 16 0.68 5.36 0.94
CA HIS A 16 -0.12 5.73 -0.23
C HIS A 16 -0.70 7.14 -0.14
N VAL A 17 -0.40 7.90 0.93
CA VAL A 17 -0.98 9.24 1.16
C VAL A 17 -0.66 10.21 0.01
N ASP A 18 0.59 10.20 -0.47
CA ASP A 18 1.06 11.11 -1.52
C ASP A 18 0.80 10.60 -2.94
N ARG A 19 0.25 9.39 -3.10
CA ARG A 19 -0.06 8.83 -4.43
C ARG A 19 -1.29 9.46 -5.08
N ASN A 20 -2.01 10.31 -4.36
CA ASN A 20 -3.25 10.94 -4.80
C ASN A 20 -4.26 9.94 -5.39
N ASP A 21 -4.37 8.75 -4.79
CA ASP A 21 -5.33 7.76 -5.26
C ASP A 21 -6.76 8.28 -5.01
N HIS A 22 -7.53 8.42 -6.09
CA HIS A 22 -8.90 8.94 -6.06
C HIS A 22 -9.80 8.23 -5.04
N ARG A 23 -9.52 6.97 -4.72
CA ARG A 23 -10.28 6.18 -3.72
C ARG A 23 -10.08 6.68 -2.29
N CYS A 24 -8.94 7.29 -2.00
CA CYS A 24 -8.69 7.96 -0.72
C CYS A 24 -9.27 9.38 -0.68
N GLY A 25 -9.62 9.96 -1.83
CA GLY A 25 -10.10 11.35 -1.96
C GLY A 25 -11.36 11.70 -1.15
N HIS A 26 -12.13 10.71 -0.69
CA HIS A 26 -13.25 10.97 0.22
C HIS A 26 -12.78 11.43 1.62
N ARG A 27 -11.59 11.01 2.07
CA ARG A 27 -10.98 11.44 3.34
C ARG A 27 -10.26 12.78 3.22
N PHE A 28 -9.68 13.08 2.06
CA PHE A 28 -8.98 14.35 1.80
C PHE A 28 -9.92 15.50 1.41
N ARG A 29 -11.03 15.64 2.13
CA ARG A 29 -11.96 16.76 1.98
C ARG A 29 -11.81 17.67 3.20
N ILE A 30 -11.96 18.98 3.02
CA ILE A 30 -11.83 19.98 4.10
C ILE A 30 -12.63 19.59 5.34
N GLY A 31 -13.90 19.17 5.18
CA GLY A 31 -14.75 18.76 6.30
C GLY A 31 -14.43 17.40 6.93
N ARG A 32 -13.37 16.72 6.48
CA ARG A 32 -12.95 15.39 6.96
C ARG A 32 -11.45 15.30 7.23
N LEU A 33 -10.75 16.43 7.28
CA LEU A 33 -9.30 16.46 7.49
C LEU A 33 -8.92 15.83 8.83
N GLU A 34 -9.66 16.07 9.91
CA GLU A 34 -9.40 15.40 11.20
C GLU A 34 -9.42 13.88 11.06
N GLN A 35 -10.45 13.33 10.41
CA GLN A 35 -10.57 11.90 10.15
C GLN A 35 -9.46 11.37 9.22
N ALA A 36 -8.92 12.22 8.34
CA ALA A 36 -7.76 11.88 7.52
C ALA A 36 -6.47 11.89 8.35
N PHE A 37 -6.29 12.83 9.28
CA PHE A 37 -5.15 12.85 10.21
C PHE A 37 -5.14 11.62 11.12
N ASP A 38 -6.27 11.30 11.75
CA ASP A 38 -6.39 10.16 12.66
C ASP A 38 -6.07 8.82 11.97
N VAL A 39 -6.54 8.64 10.74
CA VAL A 39 -6.38 7.37 10.02
C VAL A 39 -5.08 7.35 9.21
N CYS A 40 -4.87 8.32 8.32
CA CYS A 40 -3.78 8.27 7.35
C CYS A 40 -2.40 8.58 7.96
N PHE A 41 -2.33 9.20 9.14
CA PHE A 41 -1.08 9.63 9.77
C PHE A 41 -0.89 9.10 11.21
N GLY A 42 -1.59 8.03 11.58
CA GLY A 42 -1.43 7.42 12.91
C GLY A 42 -2.01 6.01 13.06
N ALA A 43 -3.04 5.65 12.27
CA ALA A 43 -3.71 4.34 12.39
C ALA A 43 -3.97 3.65 11.04
N TYR A 44 -3.10 3.87 10.04
CA TYR A 44 -3.37 3.46 8.66
C TYR A 44 -3.44 1.94 8.48
N HIS A 45 -2.81 1.15 9.36
CA HIS A 45 -2.92 -0.32 9.37
C HIS A 45 -4.35 -0.82 9.59
N GLY A 46 -5.25 -0.02 10.17
CA GLY A 46 -6.69 -0.33 10.27
C GLY A 46 -7.50 0.07 9.03
N CYS A 47 -6.91 0.79 8.08
CA CYS A 47 -7.62 1.29 6.91
C CYS A 47 -7.77 0.19 5.84
N ALA A 48 -9.02 -0.18 5.52
CA ALA A 48 -9.31 -1.14 4.47
C ALA A 48 -8.73 -0.75 3.09
N MET A 49 -8.64 0.57 2.81
CA MET A 49 -8.07 1.05 1.56
C MET A 49 -6.55 0.83 1.49
N TYR A 50 -5.83 1.02 2.59
CA TYR A 50 -4.40 0.71 2.66
C TYR A 50 -4.14 -0.76 2.30
N HIS A 51 -4.88 -1.69 2.90
CA HIS A 51 -4.74 -3.12 2.59
C HIS A 51 -5.04 -3.44 1.13
N ARG A 52 -6.07 -2.81 0.57
CA ARG A 52 -6.44 -2.99 -0.84
C ARG A 52 -5.34 -2.49 -1.78
N LEU A 53 -4.85 -1.28 -1.55
CA LEU A 53 -3.77 -0.67 -2.35
C LEU A 53 -2.48 -1.49 -2.27
N ASN A 54 -2.15 -1.99 -1.09
CA ASN A 54 -0.97 -2.82 -0.90
C ASN A 54 -1.08 -4.14 -1.67
N ARG A 55 -2.25 -4.81 -1.61
CA ARG A 55 -2.51 -6.03 -2.39
C ARG A 55 -2.46 -5.78 -3.90
N GLU A 56 -3.02 -4.68 -4.37
CA GLU A 56 -2.96 -4.32 -5.80
C GLU A 56 -1.53 -4.03 -6.24
N MET A 57 -0.70 -3.42 -5.38
CA MET A 57 0.71 -3.20 -5.67
C MET A 57 1.50 -4.51 -5.71
N THR A 58 1.23 -5.45 -4.79
CA THR A 58 1.82 -6.79 -4.83
C THR A 58 1.34 -7.58 -6.04
N ALA A 59 0.05 -7.50 -6.40
CA ALA A 59 -0.52 -8.24 -7.53
C ALA A 59 -0.03 -7.73 -8.90
N ARG A 60 0.54 -6.51 -8.96
CA ARG A 60 1.26 -6.03 -10.16
C ARG A 60 2.62 -6.72 -10.35
N SER A 61 3.11 -7.48 -9.38
CA SER A 61 4.27 -8.33 -9.62
C SER A 61 3.85 -9.44 -10.58
N VAL A 62 4.66 -9.69 -11.60
CA VAL A 62 4.45 -10.81 -12.50
C VAL A 62 4.50 -12.09 -11.66
N PRO A 63 3.45 -12.94 -11.69
CA PRO A 63 3.49 -14.18 -10.93
C PRO A 63 4.69 -15.01 -11.42
N VAL A 64 5.62 -15.31 -10.51
CA VAL A 64 6.73 -16.20 -10.80
C VAL A 64 6.19 -17.63 -10.74
N ILE A 65 5.92 -18.22 -11.91
CA ILE A 65 5.52 -19.62 -12.02
C ILE A 65 6.80 -20.45 -11.98
N THR A 66 7.01 -21.20 -10.90
CA THR A 66 8.07 -22.20 -10.83
C THR A 66 7.58 -23.49 -11.48
N VAL A 67 8.18 -23.87 -12.61
CA VAL A 67 7.88 -25.14 -13.27
C VAL A 67 8.58 -26.28 -12.51
N THR A 68 7.83 -27.32 -12.15
CA THR A 68 8.36 -28.51 -11.46
C THR A 68 8.08 -29.78 -12.27
N ALA A 69 8.95 -30.78 -12.14
CA ALA A 69 8.71 -32.16 -12.57
C ALA A 69 9.05 -33.09 -11.39
N ASP A 70 8.14 -34.02 -11.07
CA ASP A 70 8.27 -34.94 -9.92
C ASP A 70 8.55 -34.24 -8.56
N GLY A 71 8.09 -33.00 -8.42
CA GLY A 71 8.32 -32.18 -7.21
C GLY A 71 9.63 -31.40 -7.20
N HIS A 72 10.48 -31.52 -8.24
CA HIS A 72 11.74 -30.79 -8.35
C HIS A 72 11.63 -29.59 -9.31
N PRO A 73 12.16 -28.39 -8.95
CA PRO A 73 12.20 -27.24 -9.84
C PRO A 73 13.01 -27.51 -11.11
N LEU A 74 12.44 -27.17 -12.27
CA LEU A 74 13.11 -27.29 -13.57
C LEU A 74 13.79 -25.96 -13.94
N ALA A 75 15.11 -26.02 -14.17
CA ALA A 75 15.86 -24.91 -14.75
C ALA A 75 15.58 -24.84 -16.27
N LEU A 76 14.69 -23.95 -16.67
CA LEU A 76 14.37 -23.73 -18.08
C LEU A 76 15.55 -23.05 -18.78
N ARG A 77 16.10 -23.68 -19.82
CA ARG A 77 17.02 -23.00 -20.73
C ARG A 77 16.20 -22.14 -21.71
N PRO A 78 16.59 -20.88 -21.98
CA PRO A 78 15.92 -20.08 -23.00
C PRO A 78 16.12 -20.73 -24.38
N THR A 79 15.09 -21.33 -24.94
CA THR A 79 15.04 -21.73 -26.35
C THR A 79 14.42 -20.58 -27.14
N GLY A 80 15.23 -19.58 -27.47
CA GLY A 80 14.83 -18.49 -28.37
C GLY A 80 15.45 -18.67 -29.75
N THR A 81 14.63 -18.65 -30.80
CA THR A 81 14.99 -18.42 -32.21
C THR A 81 14.40 -17.10 -32.68
#